data_AF-C5LAK9-F1
#
_entry.id   AF-C5LAK9-F1
#
_cell.length_a   1.000
_cell.length_b   1.000
_cell.length_c   1.000
_cell.angle_alpha   90.00
_cell.angle_beta   90.00
_cell.angle_gamma   90.00
#
_symmetry.space_group_name_H-M   'P 1'
#
loop_
_entity.id
_entity.type
_entity.pdbx_description
1 polymer ?
#
loop_
_entity_poly.entity_id
_entity_poly.type
_entity_poly.pdbx_seq_one_letter_code
_entity_poly.pdbx_strand_id
1 'polypeptide(L)' 'FHIIDAAGLSIGRLSQFIVRLLTGKYRVDYRCMDNNRSDSVIVVNAIHARFVGHTWDTKIYR' A
#
# COMPACT_ATOMS: atom_id res chain seq x y z
N PHE A 1 -6.87 -0.12 12.55
CA PHE A 1 -7.09 0.49 11.22
C PHE A 1 -6.08 1.61 11.04
N HIS A 2 -5.60 1.84 9.82
CA HIS A 2 -4.59 2.86 9.50
C HIS A 2 -5.09 3.74 8.36
N ILE A 3 -4.81 5.05 8.45
CA ILE A 3 -5.14 6.01 7.40
C ILE A 3 -3.83 6.48 6.78
N ILE A 4 -3.74 6.42 5.45
CA ILE A 4 -2.54 6.79 4.70
C ILE A 4 -2.92 7.84 3.67
N ASP A 5 -2.27 9.00 3.76
CA ASP A 5 -2.33 10.03 2.74
C ASP A 5 -1.39 9.69 1.58
N ALA A 6 -1.95 9.53 0.38
CA ALA A 6 -1.18 9.16 -0.80
C ALA A 6 -0.56 10.36 -1.54
N ALA A 7 -0.85 11.60 -1.12
CA ALA A 7 -0.40 12.80 -1.82
C ALA A 7 1.14 12.88 -1.90
N GLY A 8 1.67 12.99 -3.12
CA GLY A 8 3.11 13.13 -3.38
C GLY A 8 3.94 11.86 -3.18
N LEU A 9 3.34 10.77 -2.69
CA LEU A 9 4.02 9.50 -2.46
C LEU A 9 4.09 8.67 -3.73
N SER A 10 5.20 7.96 -3.92
CA SER A 10 5.34 7.05 -5.06
C SER A 10 4.56 5.75 -4.83
N ILE A 11 3.76 5.36 -5.82
CA ILE A 11 2.84 4.21 -5.69
C ILE A 11 3.56 2.91 -5.37
N GLY A 12 4.75 2.68 -5.94
CA GLY A 12 5.53 1.48 -5.64
C GLY A 12 5.93 1.38 -4.17
N ARG A 13 6.44 2.46 -3.58
CA ARG A 13 6.83 2.48 -2.16
C ARG A 13 5.63 2.41 -1.24
N LEU A 14 4.56 3.14 -1.57
CA LEU A 14 3.31 3.12 -0.83
C LEU A 14 2.70 1.72 -0.81
N SER A 15 2.66 1.03 -1.96
CA SER A 15 2.18 -0.35 -2.06
C SER A 15 2.99 -1.31 -1.18
N GLN A 16 4.32 -1.25 -1.22
CA GLN A 16 5.17 -2.11 -0.38
C GLN A 16 4.93 -1.89 1.12
N PHE A 17 4.71 -0.65 1.53
CA PHE A 17 4.39 -0.32 2.91
C PHE A 17 3.01 -0.88 3.32
N ILE A 18 1.99 -0.64 2.50
CA ILE A 18 0.62 -1.11 2.75
C ILE A 18 0.55 -2.63 2.84
N VAL A 19 1.28 -3.35 1.99
CA VAL A 19 1.32 -4.83 2.05
C VAL A 19 1.76 -5.31 3.43
N ARG A 20 2.74 -4.68 4.07
CA ARG A 20 3.18 -5.09 5.41
C ARG A 20 2.08 -4.90 6.47
N LEU A 21 1.28 -3.85 6.35
CA LEU A 21 0.15 -3.58 7.24
C LEU A 21 -1.00 -4.56 6.99
N LEU A 22 -1.39 -4.76 5.73
CA LEU A 22 -2.45 -5.69 5.37
C LEU A 22 -2.09 -7.14 5.71
N THR A 23 -0.84 -7.56 5.52
CA THR A 23 -0.41 -8.91 5.88
C THR A 23 -0.05 -9.04 7.37
N GLY A 24 -0.03 -7.94 8.14
CA GLY A 24 0.36 -7.97 9.56
C GLY A 24 1.82 -8.38 9.81
N LYS A 25 2.67 -8.40 8.77
CA LYS A 25 4.09 -8.83 8.86
C LYS A 25 4.96 -7.94 9.74
N TYR A 26 4.49 -6.74 10.05
CA TYR A 26 5.18 -5.84 10.98
C TYR A 26 5.06 -6.28 12.44
N ARG A 27 4.10 -7.16 12.76
CA ARG A 27 3.83 -7.60 14.12
C ARG A 27 4.75 -8.75 14.53
N VAL A 28 5.21 -8.72 15.77
CA VAL A 28 6.03 -9.80 16.35
C VAL A 28 5.28 -11.13 16.44
N ASP A 29 3.94 -11.09 16.51
CA ASP A 29 3.06 -12.25 16.57
C ASP A 29 2.57 -12.70 15.18
N TYR A 30 3.26 -12.30 14.11
CA TYR A 30 2.91 -12.70 12.74
C TYR A 30 2.86 -14.22 12.57
N ARG A 31 1.74 -14.71 12.02
CA ARG A 31 1.50 -16.12 11.71
C ARG A 31 0.98 -16.25 10.28
N CYS A 32 1.76 -16.90 9.42
CA CYS A 32 1.43 -17.01 7.99
C CYS A 32 0.11 -17.74 7.70
N MET A 33 -0.25 -18.72 8.54
CA MET A 33 -1.46 -19.55 8.37
C MET A 33 -2.72 -18.92 8.99
N ASP A 34 -2.57 -17.87 9.80
CA ASP A 34 -3.66 -17.27 10.58
C ASP A 34 -4.05 -15.92 9.93
N ASN A 35 -5.10 -15.96 9.10
CA ASN A 35 -5.51 -14.82 8.26
C ASN A 35 -6.20 -13.68 9.03
N ASN A 36 -6.46 -13.85 10.33
CA ASN A 36 -7.31 -12.94 11.11
C ASN A 36 -6.56 -11.74 11.69
N ARG A 37 -5.25 -11.59 11.45
CA ARG A 37 -4.41 -10.55 12.07
C ARG A 37 -4.09 -9.36 11.16
N SER A 38 -4.80 -9.24 10.04
CA SER A 38 -4.66 -8.12 9.12
C SER A 38 -5.30 -6.85 9.67
N ASP A 39 -4.64 -5.71 9.48
CA ASP A 39 -5.24 -4.42 9.78
C ASP A 39 -5.93 -3.84 8.54
N SER A 40 -7.07 -3.17 8.74
CA SER A 40 -7.69 -2.39 7.66
C SER A 40 -6.91 -1.11 7.36
N VAL A 41 -6.65 -0.86 6.08
CA VAL A 41 -5.92 0.34 5.61
C VAL A 41 -6.86 1.17 4.72
N ILE A 42 -6.97 2.46 5.01
CA ILE A 42 -7.74 3.43 4.24
C ILE A 42 -6.75 4.38 3.58
N VAL A 43 -6.78 4.46 2.25
CA VAL A 43 -5.92 5.36 1.48
C VAL A 43 -6.74 6.56 1.03
N VAL A 44 -6.26 7.75 1.36
CA VAL A 44 -6.91 9.03 1.00
C VAL A 44 -6.05 9.79 -0.01
N ASN A 45 -6.66 10.75 -0.72
CA ASN A 45 -6.01 11.60 -1.73
C ASN A 45 -5.27 10.83 -2.83
N ALA A 46 -5.77 9.65 -3.22
CA ALA A 46 -5.12 8.77 -4.21
C ALA A 46 -4.87 9.44 -5.58
N ILE A 47 -5.64 10.47 -5.93
CA ILE A 47 -5.47 11.26 -7.17
C ILE A 47 -4.11 11.97 -7.21
N HIS A 48 -3.57 12.36 -6.05
CA HIS A 48 -2.31 13.07 -5.94
C HIS A 48 -1.10 12.13 -5.79
N ALA A 49 -1.30 10.82 -5.99
CA ALA A 49 -0.24 9.84 -5.93
C ALA A 49 0.72 9.97 -7.13
N ARG A 50 2.01 9.74 -6.89
CA ARG A 50 3.05 9.92 -7.90
C ARG A 50 3.40 8.59 -8.55
N PHE A 51 3.36 8.56 -9.88
CA PHE A 51 4.09 7.57 -10.65
C PHE A 51 5.46 8.13 -11.06
N VAL A 52 6.49 7.29 -11.00
CA VAL A 52 7.88 7.70 -11.29
C VAL A 52 8.14 7.53 -12.79
N GLY A 53 8.89 8.45 -13.40
CA GLY A 53 9.24 8.40 -14.82
C GLY A 53 8.02 8.50 -15.74
N HIS A 54 8.10 7.84 -16.90
CA HIS A 54 7.04 7.80 -17.92
C HIS A 54 5.99 6.71 -17.66
N THR A 55 5.87 6.22 -16.43
CA THR A 55 4.95 5.13 -16.09
C THR A 55 3.49 5.52 -16.35
N TRP A 56 3.14 6.80 -16.21
CA TRP A 56 1.79 7.29 -16.54
C TRP A 56 1.39 7.00 -17.99
N ASP A 57 2.32 7.16 -18.93
CA ASP A 57 2.05 6.99 -20.36
C ASP A 57 2.29 5.56 -20.85
N THR A 58 3.19 4.83 -20.18
CA THR A 58 3.66 3.52 -20.63
C THR A 58 2.98 2.34 -19.95
N LYS A 59 2.44 2.51 -18.74
CA LYS A 59 1.84 1.41 -17.97
C LYS A 59 0.39 1.17 -18.40
N ILE A 60 0.18 0.08 -19.11
CA ILE A 60 -1.16 -0.36 -19.54
C ILE A 60 -1.71 -1.36 -18.52
N TYR A 61 -2.89 -1.09 -17.98
CA TYR A 61 -3.68 -2.06 -17.22
C TYR A 61 -4.62 -2.77 -18.20
N ARG A 62 -4.57 -4.11 -18.24
CA ARG A 62 -5.41 -4.97 -19.09
C ARG A 62 -6.26 -5.87 -18.21
#